data_AF-A0A4Y2QFJ0-F1
#
_entry.id   AF-A0A4Y2QFJ0-F1
#
_cell.length_a   1.000
_cell.length_b   1.000
_cell.length_c   1.000
_cell.angle_alpha   90.00
_cell.angle_beta   90.00
_cell.angle_gamma   90.00
#
_symmetry.space_group_name_H-M   'P 1'
#
loop_
_entity.id
_entity.type
_entity.pdbx_description
1 polymer ?
#
loop_
_entity_poly.entity_id
_entity_poly.type
_entity_poly.pdbx_seq_one_letter_code
_entity_poly.pdbx_strand_id
1 'polypeptide(L)'
;MKYLSQLKHTNSKLKASLKTSMKDPVIKCKLAFVKLLSLQCETFLTNFQSEKVCVPYLYAELSQLLGGIIKKLVKLEKVVEGSALLKLDLNSKDSLLEAKNIDIGFGAKKNN
;
A
#
# COMPACT_ATOMS: atom_id res chain seq x y z
N MET A 1 0.98 10.59 24.22
CA MET A 1 2.42 10.72 24.56
C MET A 1 3.06 9.44 25.14
N LYS A 2 2.31 8.40 25.53
CA LYS A 2 2.81 7.19 26.23
C LYS A 2 3.81 6.31 25.45
N TYR A 3 3.87 6.42 24.12
CA TYR A 3 4.76 5.61 23.27
C TYR A 3 6.17 6.20 23.13
N LEU A 4 6.33 7.52 23.31
CA LEU A 4 7.63 8.19 23.16
C LEU A 4 8.55 7.97 24.38
N SER A 5 7.98 7.68 25.55
CA SER A 5 8.73 7.42 26.78
C SER A 5 9.39 6.03 26.80
N GLN A 6 8.97 5.12 25.92
CA GLN A 6 9.54 3.76 25.79
C GLN A 6 10.77 3.73 24.86
N LEU A 7 11.05 4.80 24.12
CA LEU A 7 12.07 4.87 23.07
C LEU A 7 13.47 5.28 23.59
N LYS A 8 13.84 4.89 24.82
CA LYS A 8 15.04 5.34 25.55
C LYS A 8 16.39 5.12 24.81
N HIS A 9 16.42 4.30 23.74
CA HIS A 9 17.62 4.01 22.94
C HIS A 9 17.53 4.36 21.45
N THR A 10 16.65 5.27 21.02
CA THR A 10 16.58 5.63 19.59
C THR A 10 17.49 6.79 19.21
N ASN A 11 18.21 6.58 18.10
CA ASN A 11 18.98 7.56 17.35
C ASN A 11 18.25 8.92 17.28
N SER A 12 18.94 10.02 17.62
CA SER A 12 18.35 11.37 17.71
C SER A 12 17.60 11.78 16.44
N LYS A 13 18.07 11.33 15.27
CA LYS A 13 17.45 11.54 13.97
C LYS A 13 16.10 10.84 13.86
N LEU A 14 15.99 9.59 14.34
CA LEU A 14 14.75 8.82 14.29
C LEU A 14 13.67 9.42 15.21
N LYS A 15 14.07 9.89 16.39
CA LYS A 15 13.17 10.58 17.33
C LYS A 15 12.62 11.88 16.74
N ALA A 16 13.46 12.65 16.03
CA ALA A 16 13.04 13.86 15.33
C ALA A 16 12.04 13.54 14.20
N SER A 17 12.34 12.56 13.35
CA SER A 17 11.45 12.13 12.27
C SER A 17 10.10 11.66 12.78
N LEU A 18 10.07 10.86 13.86
CA LEU A 18 8.81 10.40 14.45
C LEU A 18 7.98 11.57 14.98
N LYS A 19 8.62 12.53 15.67
CA LYS A 19 7.92 13.71 16.18
C LYS A 19 7.33 14.56 15.07
N THR A 20 8.02 14.67 13.93
CA THR A 20 7.50 15.35 12.73
C THR A 20 6.33 14.58 12.10
N SER A 21 6.47 13.27 11.90
CA SER A 21 5.40 12.43 11.33
C SER A 21 4.16 12.38 12.22
N MET A 22 4.29 12.47 13.54
CA MET A 22 3.14 12.52 14.45
C MET A 22 2.35 13.84 14.37
N LYS A 23 2.90 14.89 13.76
CA LYS A 23 2.17 16.14 13.48
C LYS A 23 1.36 16.07 12.19
N ASP A 24 1.58 15.06 11.35
CA ASP A 24 0.83 14.89 10.11
C ASP A 24 -0.60 14.42 10.44
N PRO A 25 -1.64 15.22 10.09
CA PRO A 25 -3.03 14.90 10.43
C PRO A 25 -3.51 13.59 9.80
N VAL A 26 -2.88 13.10 8.72
CA VAL A 26 -3.28 11.88 8.01
C VAL A 26 -2.29 10.73 8.20
N ILE A 27 -1.35 10.81 9.15
CA ILE A 27 -0.34 9.77 9.38
C ILE A 27 -0.95 8.39 9.66
N LYS A 28 -2.06 8.34 10.39
CA LYS A 28 -2.77 7.08 10.69
C LYS A 28 -3.29 6.42 9.41
N CYS A 29 -3.85 7.21 8.50
CA CYS A 29 -4.33 6.74 7.21
C CYS A 29 -3.17 6.24 6.33
N LYS A 30 -2.06 6.97 6.27
CA LYS A 30 -0.85 6.55 5.55
C LYS A 30 -0.32 5.21 6.07
N LEU A 31 -0.22 5.05 7.40
CA LEU A 31 0.22 3.81 8.01
C LEU A 31 -0.75 2.66 7.76
N ALA A 32 -2.06 2.90 7.83
CA ALA A 32 -3.07 1.90 7.52
C ALA A 32 -2.99 1.44 6.06
N PHE A 33 -2.78 2.37 5.13
CA PHE A 33 -2.61 2.07 3.71
C PHE A 33 -1.32 1.26 3.46
N VAL A 34 -0.20 1.66 4.06
CA VAL A 34 1.06 0.87 3.97
C VAL A 34 0.85 -0.52 4.53
N LYS A 35 0.19 -0.66 5.69
CA LYS A 35 -0.13 -1.97 6.27
C LYS A 35 -0.99 -2.83 5.34
N LEU A 36 -1.98 -2.22 4.69
CA LEU A 36 -2.84 -2.90 3.71
C LEU A 36 -2.03 -3.43 2.52
N LEU A 37 -1.14 -2.61 1.95
CA LEU A 37 -0.26 -3.03 0.86
C LEU A 37 0.70 -4.15 1.31
N SER A 38 1.29 -4.01 2.50
CA SER A 38 2.18 -5.03 3.06
C SER A 38 1.48 -6.38 3.22
N LEU A 39 0.23 -6.40 3.71
CA LEU A 39 -0.54 -7.63 3.87
C LEU A 39 -0.85 -8.31 2.52
N GLN A 40 -1.13 -7.53 1.48
CA GLN A 40 -1.32 -8.06 0.12
C GLN A 40 -0.03 -8.67 -0.42
N CYS A 41 1.11 -8.01 -0.21
CA CYS A 41 2.42 -8.54 -0.59
C CYS A 41 2.79 -9.80 0.21
N GLU A 42 2.45 -9.86 1.50
CA GLU A 42 2.82 -10.97 2.39
C GLU A 42 2.26 -12.32 1.90
N THR A 43 1.02 -12.34 1.40
CA THR A 43 0.43 -13.57 0.85
C THR A 43 1.19 -14.05 -0.38
N PHE A 44 1.53 -13.14 -1.29
CA PHE A 44 2.36 -13.45 -2.45
C PHE A 44 3.74 -13.95 -2.01
N LEU A 45 4.44 -13.21 -1.16
CA LEU A 45 5.78 -13.56 -0.70
C LEU A 45 5.80 -14.90 0.04
N THR A 46 4.78 -15.21 0.84
CA THR A 46 4.67 -16.51 1.54
C THR A 46 4.61 -17.68 0.57
N ASN A 47 3.93 -17.53 -0.57
CA ASN A 47 3.88 -18.57 -1.59
C ASN A 47 5.22 -18.68 -2.34
N PHE A 48 5.83 -17.55 -2.72
CA PHE A 48 7.01 -17.52 -3.60
C PHE A 48 8.37 -17.52 -2.90
N GLN A 49 8.43 -17.30 -1.59
CA GLN A 49 9.63 -17.40 -0.75
C GLN A 49 9.58 -18.66 0.15
N SER A 50 8.73 -19.62 -0.19
CA SER A 50 8.66 -20.94 0.47
C SER A 50 9.36 -22.01 -0.37
N GLU A 51 9.48 -23.22 0.18
CA GLU A 51 10.01 -24.40 -0.54
C GLU A 51 9.05 -24.94 -1.62
N LYS A 52 7.89 -24.29 -1.83
CA LYS A 52 6.92 -24.68 -2.86
C LYS A 52 7.40 -24.30 -4.24
N VAL A 53 7.22 -25.19 -5.22
CA VAL A 53 7.50 -24.90 -6.64
C VAL A 53 6.36 -24.05 -7.22
N CYS A 54 6.33 -22.77 -6.85
CA CYS A 54 5.32 -21.82 -7.31
C CYS A 54 5.74 -21.06 -8.59
N VAL A 55 6.99 -21.21 -9.06
CA VAL A 55 7.56 -20.48 -10.22
C VAL A 55 6.66 -20.46 -11.46
N PRO A 56 6.00 -21.57 -11.87
CA PRO A 56 5.10 -21.55 -13.03
C PRO A 56 3.94 -20.55 -12.90
N TYR A 57 3.52 -20.22 -11.68
CA TYR A 57 2.43 -19.30 -11.39
C TYR A 57 2.89 -17.86 -11.13
N LEU A 58 4.21 -17.59 -11.16
CA LEU A 58 4.78 -16.30 -10.78
C LEU A 58 4.16 -15.14 -11.55
N TYR A 59 4.04 -15.29 -12.88
CA TYR A 59 3.46 -14.25 -13.72
C TYR A 59 2.00 -13.97 -13.37
N ALA A 60 1.19 -15.02 -13.19
CA ALA A 60 -0.24 -14.88 -12.91
C ALA A 60 -0.48 -14.23 -11.55
N GLU A 61 0.18 -14.74 -10.51
CA GLU A 61 0.08 -14.25 -9.14
C GLU A 61 0.60 -12.81 -8.99
N LEU A 62 1.73 -12.48 -9.65
CA LEU A 62 2.26 -11.12 -9.64
C LEU A 62 1.34 -10.15 -10.40
N SER A 63 0.79 -10.57 -11.53
CA SER A 63 -0.19 -9.78 -12.30
C SER A 63 -1.46 -9.53 -11.48
N GLN A 64 -1.93 -10.52 -10.74
CA GLN A 64 -3.09 -10.41 -9.86
C GLN A 64 -2.81 -9.49 -8.66
N LEU A 65 -1.66 -9.62 -8.01
CA LEU A 65 -1.22 -8.72 -6.94
C LEU A 65 -1.17 -7.27 -7.42
N LEU A 66 -0.48 -7.03 -8.54
CA LEU A 66 -0.30 -5.69 -9.09
C LEU A 66 -1.63 -5.09 -9.55
N GLY A 67 -2.47 -5.87 -10.23
CA GLY A 67 -3.82 -5.47 -10.62
C GLY A 67 -4.70 -5.14 -9.42
N GLY A 68 -4.61 -5.91 -8.33
CA GLY A 68 -5.34 -5.65 -7.09
C GLY A 68 -4.91 -4.37 -6.38
N ILE A 69 -3.65 -3.98 -6.49
CA ILE A 69 -3.13 -2.69 -5.97
C ILE A 69 -3.60 -1.53 -6.86
N ILE A 70 -3.44 -1.67 -8.18
CA ILE A 70 -3.77 -0.63 -9.16
C ILE A 70 -5.27 -0.30 -9.17
N LYS A 71 -6.15 -1.30 -9.03
CA LYS A 71 -7.62 -1.11 -8.94
C LYS A 71 -8.06 -0.19 -7.80
N LYS A 72 -7.22 0.03 -6.78
CA LYS A 72 -7.51 0.95 -5.66
C LYS A 72 -7.22 2.41 -6.00
N LEU A 73 -6.46 2.66 -7.05
CA LEU A 73 -5.95 3.98 -7.42
C LEU A 73 -6.47 4.46 -8.78
N VAL A 74 -6.89 3.55 -9.64
CA VAL A 74 -7.20 3.79 -11.05
C VAL A 74 -8.67 3.48 -11.30
N LYS A 75 -9.33 4.29 -12.14
CA LYS A 75 -10.73 4.06 -12.52
C LYS A 75 -10.87 2.72 -13.21
N LEU A 76 -11.94 1.98 -12.91
CA LEU A 76 -12.09 0.58 -13.33
C LEU A 76 -12.03 0.43 -14.85
N GLU A 77 -12.58 1.39 -15.61
CA GLU A 77 -12.55 1.42 -17.07
C GLU A 77 -11.16 1.67 -17.68
N LYS A 78 -10.18 2.03 -16.87
CA LYS A 78 -8.77 2.22 -17.26
C LYS A 78 -7.86 1.10 -16.77
N VAL A 79 -8.38 0.17 -15.97
CA VAL A 79 -7.61 -0.97 -15.48
C VAL A 79 -7.41 -1.96 -16.62
N VAL A 80 -6.16 -2.29 -16.86
CA VAL A 80 -5.72 -3.31 -17.82
C VAL A 80 -5.11 -4.49 -17.07
N GLU A 81 -4.86 -5.61 -17.73
CA GLU A 81 -4.36 -6.83 -17.07
C GLU A 81 -2.97 -7.25 -17.58
N GLY A 82 -2.26 -8.03 -16.76
CA GLY A 82 -0.95 -8.58 -17.10
C GLY A 82 0.09 -7.51 -17.45
N SER A 83 0.87 -7.74 -18.51
CA SER A 83 1.93 -6.84 -18.96
C SER A 83 1.42 -5.47 -19.44
N ALA A 84 0.14 -5.32 -19.76
CA ALA A 84 -0.45 -4.03 -20.12
C ALA A 84 -0.45 -3.04 -18.95
N LEU A 85 -0.41 -3.52 -17.70
CA LEU A 85 -0.30 -2.68 -16.50
C LEU A 85 0.92 -1.75 -16.55
N LEU A 86 2.00 -2.17 -17.22
CA LEU A 86 3.23 -1.38 -17.36
C LEU A 86 3.06 -0.15 -18.28
N LYS A 87 2.00 -0.12 -19.09
CA LYS A 87 1.70 0.98 -20.02
C LYS A 87 0.71 1.99 -19.45
N LEU A 88 0.22 1.76 -18.23
CA LEU A 88 -0.76 2.61 -17.60
C LEU A 88 -0.12 3.94 -17.19
N ASP A 89 -0.62 5.04 -17.73
CA ASP A 89 -0.19 6.37 -17.32
C ASP A 89 -0.84 6.77 -15.99
N LEU A 90 -0.04 6.75 -14.93
CA LEU A 90 -0.42 7.15 -13.57
C LEU A 90 -0.28 8.66 -13.34
N ASN A 91 0.24 9.42 -14.29
CA ASN A 91 0.31 10.89 -14.18
C ASN A 91 -0.95 11.57 -14.74
N SER A 92 -1.71 10.88 -15.58
CA SER A 92 -2.99 11.36 -16.09
C SER A 92 -4.06 11.31 -15.00
N LYS A 93 -4.61 12.49 -14.66
CA LYS A 93 -5.76 12.61 -13.75
C LYS A 93 -7.00 11.86 -14.26
N ASP A 94 -7.10 11.67 -15.57
CA ASP A 94 -8.21 10.93 -16.17
C ASP A 94 -8.16 9.44 -15.86
N SER A 95 -6.96 8.90 -15.62
CA SER A 95 -6.73 7.50 -15.23
C SER A 95 -7.01 7.25 -13.74
N LEU A 96 -6.76 8.24 -12.88
CA LEU A 96 -6.80 8.07 -11.44
C LEU A 96 -8.19 8.26 -10.84
N LEU A 97 -8.46 7.57 -9.75
CA LEU A 97 -9.60 7.83 -8.89
C LEU A 97 -9.42 9.18 -8.18
N GLU A 98 -10.52 9.90 -7.97
CA GLU A 98 -10.53 11.03 -7.06
C GLU A 98 -10.15 10.57 -5.65
N ALA A 99 -9.44 11.41 -4.89
CA ALA A 99 -8.95 11.06 -3.55
C ALA A 99 -10.05 10.54 -2.60
N LYS A 100 -11.29 11.02 -2.76
CA LYS A 100 -12.45 10.59 -1.96
C LYS A 100 -12.94 9.16 -2.28
N ASN A 101 -12.56 8.63 -3.44
CA ASN A 101 -12.97 7.32 -3.94
C ASN A 101 -11.86 6.26 -3.79
N ILE A 102 -10.68 6.64 -3.31
CA ILE A 102 -9.57 5.71 -3.08
C ILE A 102 -9.89 4.87 -1.84
N ASP A 103 -9.93 3.56 -2.01
CA ASP A 103 -10.02 2.63 -0.88
C ASP A 103 -8.66 2.44 -0.21
N ILE A 104 -8.49 3.15 0.91
CA ILE A 104 -7.33 3.04 1.80
C ILE A 104 -7.57 2.06 2.97
N GLY A 105 -8.64 1.28 2.90
CA GLY A 105 -9.01 0.27 3.89
C GLY A 105 -9.79 0.81 5.10
N PHE A 106 -10.28 -0.12 5.92
CA PHE A 106 -11.16 0.17 7.06
C PHE A 106 -10.58 1.15 8.09
N GLY A 107 -9.25 1.20 8.24
CA GLY A 107 -8.57 2.07 9.20
C GLY A 107 -8.67 3.57 8.89
N ALA A 108 -9.21 3.94 7.74
CA ALA A 108 -9.36 5.31 7.30
C ALA A 108 -10.77 5.70 6.86
N LYS A 109 -11.78 4.84 7.12
CA LYS A 109 -13.18 5.26 7.05
C LYS A 109 -13.42 6.36 8.09
N LYS A 110 -14.04 7.46 7.65
CA LYS A 110 -14.55 8.48 8.56
C LYS A 110 -15.63 7.82 9.43
N ASN A 111 -15.41 7.79 10.75
CA ASN A 111 -16.50 7.47 11.67
C ASN A 111 -17.57 8.56 11.50
N ASN A 112 -18.77 8.15 11.12
CA ASN A 112 -19.96 9.00 11.20
C ASN A 112 -20.36 9.16 12.67
#